data_AF-A0A351YZ87-F1
#
_entry.id   AF-A0A351YZ87-F1
#
_cell.length_a   1.000
_cell.length_b   1.000
_cell.length_c   1.000
_cell.angle_alpha   90.00
_cell.angle_beta   90.00
_cell.angle_gamma   90.00
#
_symmetry.space_group_name_H-M   'P 1'
#
loop_
_entity.id
_entity.type
_entity.pdbx_description
1 polymer ?
#
loop_
_entity_poly.entity_id
_entity_poly.type
_entity_poly.pdbx_seq_one_letter_code
_entity_poly.pdbx_strand_id
1 'polypeptide(L)'
;MNIFVEFNFSGLESFIAIAMIILFFSLFVLSPVVITILNIRNVFAKKKIIPRVLLFLTVIMGLCFYFLCLDVCRVTPCEWNTATVIGEYHTPIASEYRFSFLALLGLGAASLFTLALVPAKKLPPLAASFALAGLLIGNLLNLFYAIHLAPFFFTKEFPYFEDPIKCEPLIFHFNILLLSLYYGKKQILEQILLMDQKIAKANSPRLKKLYAFLKKISNWPIAAFLALIPLALLIEIILLLFGQGAAGPVKMFTMTADWTFSQQIPPPPLEHSGHYLCTVAAGGHKNLVKPLRFGNRKGRKIIVNRQLMVANAFEELLAEKAPALHKKIRRFYDSHGYPLSKIITTPLRADLVYLLMKPLEWTFAFALYLFSTNPEERISRQYA
;
A
#
# COMPACT_ATOMS: atom_id res chain seq x y z
N MET A 1 32.09 -5.20 23.76
CA MET A 1 31.39 -5.98 24.80
C MET A 1 30.39 -6.86 24.09
N ASN A 2 30.71 -8.14 23.96
CA ASN A 2 29.94 -9.16 23.25
C ASN A 2 28.56 -9.30 23.89
N ILE A 3 27.51 -9.26 23.07
CA ILE A 3 26.20 -9.81 23.42
C ILE A 3 25.88 -10.85 22.35
N PHE A 4 26.71 -11.89 22.30
CA PHE A 4 26.26 -13.19 21.83
C PHE A 4 25.53 -13.80 23.02
N VAL A 5 24.20 -13.78 22.97
CA VAL A 5 23.39 -14.61 23.85
C VAL A 5 23.63 -16.04 23.39
N GLU A 6 24.44 -16.79 24.14
CA GLU A 6 24.50 -18.25 24.00
C GLU A 6 23.13 -18.81 24.36
N PHE A 7 22.33 -19.05 23.33
CA PHE A 7 21.11 -19.84 23.45
C PHE A 7 21.52 -21.31 23.62
N ASN A 8 21.56 -21.76 24.86
CA ASN A 8 21.82 -23.15 25.22
C ASN A 8 20.54 -23.98 24.99
N PHE A 9 20.22 -24.25 23.73
CA PHE A 9 19.11 -25.13 23.35
C PHE A 9 19.59 -26.59 23.41
N SER A 10 18.82 -27.45 24.08
CA SER A 10 19.03 -28.89 24.02
C SER A 10 19.02 -29.36 22.54
N GLY A 11 19.74 -30.45 22.22
CA GLY A 11 19.92 -30.88 20.81
C GLY A 11 18.60 -31.09 20.04
N LEU A 12 17.51 -31.42 20.74
CA LEU A 12 16.17 -31.57 20.17
C LEU A 12 15.50 -30.22 19.87
N GLU A 13 15.61 -29.23 20.76
CA GLU A 13 15.05 -27.89 20.55
C GLU A 13 15.77 -27.14 19.41
N SER A 14 17.10 -27.27 19.35
CA SER A 14 17.90 -26.74 18.24
C SER A 14 17.48 -27.34 16.89
N PHE A 15 17.25 -28.66 16.86
CA PHE A 15 16.81 -29.35 15.65
C PHE A 15 15.40 -28.92 15.21
N ILE A 16 14.46 -28.80 16.17
CA ILE A 16 13.10 -28.32 15.89
C ILE A 16 13.13 -26.89 15.36
N ALA A 17 13.93 -26.00 15.96
CA ALA A 17 14.06 -24.62 15.52
C ALA A 17 14.59 -24.52 14.08
N ILE A 18 15.62 -25.29 13.73
CA ILE A 18 16.16 -25.36 12.37
C ILE A 18 15.11 -25.89 11.38
N ALA A 19 14.39 -26.95 11.74
CA ALA A 19 13.34 -27.51 10.91
C ALA A 19 12.20 -26.50 10.66
N MET A 20 11.81 -25.73 11.67
CA MET A 20 10.81 -24.67 11.55
C MET A 20 11.29 -23.53 10.63
N ILE A 21 12.56 -23.13 10.71
CA ILE A 21 13.13 -22.10 9.83
C ILE A 21 13.14 -22.57 8.37
N ILE A 22 13.53 -23.82 8.11
CA ILE A 22 13.53 -24.40 6.76
C ILE A 22 12.10 -24.49 6.22
N LEU A 23 11.15 -24.94 7.03
CA LEU A 23 9.74 -25.00 6.65
C LEU A 23 9.21 -23.59 6.34
N PHE A 24 9.53 -22.61 7.18
CA PHE A 24 9.15 -21.22 6.97
C PHE A 24 9.70 -20.68 5.64
N PHE A 25 11.01 -20.83 5.39
CA PHE A 25 11.65 -20.34 4.18
C PHE A 25 11.11 -21.03 2.91
N SER A 26 10.92 -22.35 2.96
CA SER A 26 10.36 -23.11 1.84
C SER A 26 8.93 -22.70 1.52
N LEU A 27 8.10 -22.46 2.55
CA LEU A 27 6.70 -22.11 2.37
C LEU A 27 6.53 -20.65 1.93
N PHE A 28 7.16 -19.69 2.62
CA PHE A 28 6.90 -18.26 2.44
C PHE A 28 7.83 -17.57 1.45
N VAL A 29 8.99 -18.15 1.10
CA VAL A 29 9.93 -17.51 0.17
C VAL A 29 10.09 -18.32 -1.11
N LEU A 30 10.33 -19.63 -0.99
CA LEU A 30 10.57 -20.45 -2.17
C LEU A 30 9.29 -20.71 -2.97
N SER A 31 8.17 -21.00 -2.31
CA SER A 31 6.92 -21.35 -3.00
C SER A 31 6.36 -20.22 -3.87
N PRO A 32 6.32 -18.94 -3.43
CA PRO A 32 5.84 -17.83 -4.26
C PRO A 32 6.74 -17.56 -5.46
N VAL A 33 8.06 -17.68 -5.29
CA VAL A 33 9.04 -17.55 -6.38
C VAL A 33 8.86 -18.66 -7.41
N VAL A 34 8.71 -19.92 -6.98
CA VAL A 34 8.48 -21.05 -7.89
C VAL A 34 7.18 -20.87 -8.67
N ILE A 35 6.09 -20.47 -8.00
CA ILE A 35 4.82 -20.17 -8.66
C ILE A 35 4.98 -19.05 -9.70
N THR A 36 5.73 -18.01 -9.37
CA THR A 36 6.04 -16.90 -10.28
C THR A 36 6.74 -17.38 -11.54
N ILE A 37 7.81 -18.16 -11.38
CA ILE A 37 8.56 -18.73 -12.50
C ILE A 37 7.66 -19.61 -13.39
N LEU A 38 6.81 -20.44 -12.77
CA LEU A 38 5.87 -21.29 -13.51
C LEU A 38 4.78 -20.48 -14.22
N ASN A 39 4.30 -19.39 -13.64
CA ASN A 39 3.35 -18.47 -14.26
C ASN A 39 3.98 -17.74 -15.46
N ILE A 40 5.20 -17.19 -15.31
CA ILE A 40 5.97 -16.60 -16.41
C ILE A 40 6.14 -17.62 -17.54
N ARG A 41 6.59 -18.83 -17.20
CA ARG A 41 6.73 -19.92 -18.17
C ARG A 41 5.40 -20.19 -18.88
N ASN A 42 4.29 -20.26 -18.16
CA ASN A 42 2.98 -20.50 -18.76
C ASN A 42 2.51 -19.37 -19.68
N VAL A 43 2.96 -18.14 -19.51
CA VAL A 43 2.68 -17.07 -20.47
C VAL A 43 3.36 -17.36 -21.83
N PHE A 44 4.65 -17.73 -21.81
CA PHE A 44 5.48 -17.77 -23.02
C PHE A 44 5.67 -19.15 -23.65
N ALA A 45 5.75 -20.23 -22.86
CA ALA A 45 6.10 -21.56 -23.34
C ALA A 45 4.99 -22.20 -24.20
N LYS A 46 5.33 -23.03 -25.18
CA LYS A 46 4.33 -23.76 -25.99
C LYS A 46 3.56 -24.78 -25.14
N LYS A 47 4.27 -25.60 -24.36
CA LYS A 47 3.68 -26.57 -23.43
C LYS A 47 3.52 -25.95 -22.04
N LYS A 48 2.27 -25.94 -21.55
CA LYS A 48 1.89 -25.35 -20.26
C LYS A 48 1.96 -26.38 -19.14
N ILE A 49 2.35 -25.94 -17.95
CA ILE A 49 2.47 -26.76 -16.75
C ILE A 49 1.31 -26.43 -15.83
N ILE A 50 0.43 -27.41 -15.59
CA ILE A 50 -0.69 -27.38 -14.62
C ILE A 50 -1.34 -25.99 -14.39
N PRO A 51 -1.75 -25.25 -15.46
CA PRO A 51 -2.11 -23.84 -15.35
C PRO A 51 -3.31 -23.56 -14.43
N ARG A 52 -4.24 -24.51 -14.32
CA ARG A 52 -5.39 -24.40 -13.41
C ARG A 52 -4.99 -24.57 -11.95
N VAL A 53 -4.07 -25.48 -11.65
CA VAL A 53 -3.54 -25.64 -10.29
C VAL A 53 -2.82 -24.37 -9.88
N LEU A 54 -2.00 -23.80 -10.77
CA LEU A 54 -1.31 -22.53 -10.51
C LEU A 54 -2.28 -21.36 -10.31
N LEU A 55 -3.40 -21.30 -11.03
CA LEU A 55 -4.45 -20.31 -10.77
C LEU A 55 -4.95 -20.39 -9.32
N PHE A 56 -5.34 -21.57 -8.85
CA PHE A 56 -5.83 -21.74 -7.49
C PHE A 56 -4.74 -21.53 -6.44
N LEU A 57 -3.51 -22.00 -6.66
CA LEU A 57 -2.39 -21.76 -5.76
C LEU A 57 -2.08 -20.27 -5.65
N THR A 58 -1.92 -19.57 -6.77
CA THR A 58 -1.67 -18.12 -6.77
C THR A 58 -2.78 -17.37 -6.03
N VAL A 59 -4.05 -17.68 -6.27
CA VAL A 59 -5.15 -16.95 -5.63
C VAL A 59 -5.27 -17.31 -4.15
N ILE A 60 -5.39 -18.59 -3.80
CA ILE A 60 -5.67 -19.03 -2.42
C ILE A 60 -4.43 -18.84 -1.54
N MET A 61 -3.31 -19.47 -1.91
CA MET A 61 -2.09 -19.39 -1.12
C MET A 61 -1.53 -17.97 -1.11
N GLY A 62 -1.58 -17.29 -2.26
CA GLY A 62 -1.15 -15.89 -2.36
C GLY A 62 -1.99 -14.95 -1.48
N LEU A 63 -3.32 -15.09 -1.45
CA LEU A 63 -4.15 -14.30 -0.52
C LEU A 63 -3.86 -14.62 0.94
N CYS A 64 -3.64 -15.89 1.31
CA CYS A 64 -3.25 -16.26 2.66
C CYS A 64 -1.94 -15.56 3.07
N PHE A 65 -0.91 -15.61 2.23
CA PHE A 65 0.37 -14.95 2.49
C PHE A 65 0.24 -13.43 2.48
N TYR A 66 -0.62 -12.89 1.62
CA TYR A 66 -0.92 -11.47 1.57
C TYR A 66 -1.46 -10.95 2.91
N PHE A 67 -2.51 -11.60 3.45
CA PHE A 67 -3.11 -11.18 4.72
C PHE A 67 -2.17 -11.40 5.91
N LEU A 68 -1.41 -12.49 5.92
CA LEU A 68 -0.38 -12.72 6.94
C LEU A 68 0.69 -11.62 6.90
N CYS A 69 1.11 -11.21 5.70
CA CYS A 69 2.08 -10.13 5.53
C CYS A 69 1.54 -8.79 6.05
N LEU A 70 0.28 -8.46 5.76
CA LEU A 70 -0.36 -7.25 6.28
C LEU A 70 -0.41 -7.25 7.82
N ASP A 71 -0.74 -8.39 8.43
CA ASP A 71 -0.80 -8.54 9.89
C ASP A 71 0.59 -8.41 10.55
N VAL A 72 1.60 -9.13 10.03
CA VAL A 72 3.00 -9.03 10.49
C VAL A 72 3.51 -7.59 10.40
N CYS A 73 3.11 -6.86 9.35
CA CYS A 73 3.48 -5.47 9.15
C CYS A 73 2.56 -4.47 9.87
N ARG A 74 1.69 -4.95 10.78
CA ARG A 74 0.85 -4.13 11.65
C ARG A 74 -0.08 -3.19 10.90
N VAL A 75 -0.64 -3.66 9.79
CA VAL A 75 -1.73 -2.97 9.10
C VAL A 75 -3.03 -3.23 9.86
N THR A 76 -3.65 -2.17 10.34
CA THR A 76 -4.82 -2.25 11.22
C THR A 76 -6.11 -1.95 10.46
N PRO A 77 -7.28 -2.38 10.98
CA PRO A 77 -8.57 -1.95 10.45
C PRO A 77 -8.93 -0.50 10.84
N CYS A 78 -8.06 0.20 11.58
CA CYS A 78 -8.32 1.55 12.09
C CYS A 78 -8.41 2.57 10.95
N GLU A 79 -9.41 3.46 11.04
CA GLU A 79 -9.62 4.54 10.10
C GLU A 79 -8.64 5.69 10.31
N TRP A 80 -8.37 6.45 9.26
CA TRP A 80 -7.41 7.56 9.27
C TRP A 80 -7.64 8.59 10.38
N ASN A 81 -8.88 8.73 10.88
CA ASN A 81 -9.26 9.70 11.91
C ASN A 81 -9.08 9.17 13.34
N THR A 82 -8.57 7.95 13.50
CA THR A 82 -8.29 7.33 14.80
C THR A 82 -6.79 7.26 15.06
N ALA A 83 -6.38 7.41 16.31
CA ALA A 83 -4.96 7.30 16.67
C ALA A 83 -4.54 5.83 16.73
N THR A 84 -3.42 5.49 16.10
CA THR A 84 -2.81 4.15 16.12
C THR A 84 -1.57 4.11 17.03
N VAL A 85 -1.09 2.90 17.36
CA VAL A 85 0.19 2.75 18.08
C VAL A 85 1.35 3.06 17.12
N ILE A 86 2.49 3.52 17.64
CA ILE A 86 3.68 3.75 16.80
C ILE A 86 4.05 2.46 16.07
N GLY A 87 4.21 2.57 14.75
CA GLY A 87 4.60 1.47 13.87
C GLY A 87 3.43 0.65 13.33
N GLU A 88 2.19 1.04 13.64
CA GLU A 88 0.98 0.54 12.99
C GLU A 88 0.57 1.44 11.81
N TYR A 89 -0.08 0.84 10.82
CA TYR A 89 -0.63 1.53 9.65
C TYR A 89 -2.16 1.51 9.69
N HIS A 90 -2.79 2.59 9.21
CA HIS A 90 -4.25 2.64 9.03
C HIS A 90 -4.72 1.73 7.89
N THR A 91 -6.02 1.44 7.83
CA THR A 91 -6.59 0.66 6.72
C THR A 91 -6.23 1.26 5.35
N PRO A 92 -5.79 0.44 4.37
CA PRO A 92 -5.42 0.92 3.03
C PRO A 92 -6.61 1.25 2.15
N ILE A 93 -7.82 0.90 2.57
CA ILE A 93 -9.06 1.25 1.90
C ILE A 93 -10.00 1.84 2.94
N ALA A 94 -10.54 3.03 2.65
CA ALA A 94 -11.52 3.69 3.48
C ALA A 94 -12.78 2.83 3.64
N SER A 95 -13.25 2.60 4.87
CA SER A 95 -14.35 1.66 5.14
C SER A 95 -15.65 2.02 4.41
N GLU A 96 -15.95 3.31 4.23
CA GLU A 96 -17.11 3.80 3.48
C GLU A 96 -17.17 3.26 2.05
N TYR A 97 -16.02 2.93 1.46
CA TYR A 97 -15.90 2.46 0.07
C TYR A 97 -15.48 1.00 -0.03
N ARG A 98 -15.32 0.29 1.11
CA ARG A 98 -14.81 -1.09 1.15
C ARG A 98 -15.67 -2.05 0.33
N PHE A 99 -17.00 -1.93 0.40
CA PHE A 99 -17.88 -2.81 -0.38
C PHE A 99 -17.74 -2.61 -1.88
N SER A 100 -17.58 -1.36 -2.34
CA SER A 100 -17.38 -1.06 -3.76
C SER A 100 -16.03 -1.54 -4.26
N PHE A 101 -14.98 -1.36 -3.44
CA PHE A 101 -13.68 -1.96 -3.72
C PHE A 101 -13.77 -3.49 -3.87
N LEU A 102 -14.43 -4.16 -2.93
CA LEU A 102 -14.63 -5.62 -2.97
C LEU A 102 -15.48 -6.06 -4.16
N ALA A 103 -16.50 -5.28 -4.55
CA ALA A 103 -17.32 -5.56 -5.73
C ALA A 103 -16.50 -5.49 -7.02
N LEU A 104 -15.66 -4.46 -7.18
CA LEU A 104 -14.78 -4.32 -8.34
C LEU A 104 -13.69 -5.42 -8.36
N LEU A 105 -13.14 -5.77 -7.20
CA LEU A 105 -12.21 -6.88 -7.07
C LEU A 105 -12.88 -8.22 -7.43
N GLY A 106 -14.10 -8.43 -6.94
CA GLY A 106 -14.93 -9.60 -7.24
C GLY A 106 -15.26 -9.72 -8.73
N LEU A 107 -15.57 -8.61 -9.40
CA LEU A 107 -15.77 -8.56 -10.85
C LEU A 107 -14.50 -9.00 -11.60
N GLY A 108 -13.34 -8.45 -11.23
CA GLY A 108 -12.05 -8.83 -11.83
C GLY A 108 -11.72 -10.31 -11.62
N ALA A 109 -11.94 -10.83 -10.41
CA ALA A 109 -11.74 -12.23 -10.08
C ALA A 109 -12.71 -13.14 -10.86
N ALA A 110 -14.01 -12.82 -10.87
CA ALA A 110 -15.02 -13.56 -11.60
C ALA A 110 -14.70 -13.61 -13.10
N SER A 111 -14.24 -12.51 -13.68
CA SER A 111 -13.74 -12.45 -15.06
C SER A 111 -12.54 -13.38 -15.28
N LEU A 112 -11.53 -13.33 -14.42
CA LEU A 112 -10.36 -14.22 -14.52
C LEU A 112 -10.75 -15.69 -14.44
N PHE A 113 -11.56 -16.08 -13.46
CA PHE A 113 -12.03 -17.46 -13.30
C PHE A 113 -12.92 -17.90 -14.46
N THR A 114 -13.78 -17.03 -14.98
CA THR A 114 -14.61 -17.33 -16.15
C THR A 114 -13.73 -17.64 -17.36
N LEU A 115 -12.75 -16.79 -17.66
CA LEU A 115 -11.81 -16.99 -18.76
C LEU A 115 -10.90 -18.22 -18.56
N ALA A 116 -10.62 -18.59 -17.33
CA ALA A 116 -9.77 -19.74 -17.02
C ALA A 116 -10.50 -21.09 -17.07
N LEU A 117 -11.74 -21.12 -16.58
CA LEU A 117 -12.49 -22.34 -16.34
C LEU A 117 -13.47 -22.67 -17.47
N VAL A 118 -14.05 -21.66 -18.13
CA VAL A 118 -15.02 -21.87 -19.21
C VAL A 118 -14.29 -21.96 -20.56
N PRO A 119 -14.34 -23.11 -21.25
CA PRO A 119 -13.72 -23.25 -22.58
C PRO A 119 -14.33 -22.26 -23.58
N ALA A 120 -13.52 -21.70 -24.49
CA ALA A 120 -14.00 -20.72 -25.48
C ALA A 120 -15.21 -21.19 -26.29
N LYS A 121 -15.30 -22.50 -26.60
CA LYS A 121 -16.43 -23.08 -27.34
C LYS A 121 -17.78 -23.00 -26.60
N LYS A 122 -17.75 -22.85 -25.27
CA LYS A 122 -18.92 -22.73 -24.40
C LYS A 122 -19.17 -21.29 -23.95
N LEU A 123 -18.26 -20.36 -24.24
CA LEU A 123 -18.39 -18.97 -23.84
C LEU A 123 -18.89 -18.14 -25.04
N PRO A 124 -20.13 -17.62 -25.00
CA PRO A 124 -20.65 -16.79 -26.07
C PRO A 124 -19.77 -15.56 -26.32
N PRO A 125 -19.67 -15.05 -27.57
CA PRO A 125 -18.77 -13.94 -27.88
C PRO A 125 -18.99 -12.69 -27.03
N LEU A 126 -20.24 -12.32 -26.78
CA LEU A 126 -20.57 -11.17 -25.94
C LEU A 126 -20.11 -11.36 -24.49
N ALA A 127 -20.38 -12.54 -23.91
CA ALA A 127 -19.93 -12.88 -22.57
C ALA A 127 -18.39 -12.90 -22.47
N ALA A 128 -17.71 -13.39 -23.51
CA ALA A 128 -16.26 -13.35 -23.60
C ALA A 128 -15.72 -11.90 -23.64
N SER A 129 -16.36 -11.00 -24.38
CA SER A 129 -16.00 -9.58 -24.42
C SER A 129 -16.18 -8.89 -23.06
N PHE A 130 -17.30 -9.13 -22.37
CA PHE A 130 -17.52 -8.62 -21.01
C PHE A 130 -16.55 -9.22 -20.00
N ALA A 131 -16.23 -10.51 -20.09
CA ALA A 131 -15.24 -11.14 -19.21
C ALA A 131 -13.85 -10.53 -19.43
N LEU A 132 -13.42 -10.29 -20.68
CA LEU A 132 -12.18 -9.58 -20.99
C LEU A 132 -12.19 -8.13 -20.48
N ALA A 133 -13.31 -7.41 -20.62
CA ALA A 133 -13.46 -6.05 -20.10
C ALA A 133 -13.36 -6.01 -18.57
N GLY A 134 -14.07 -6.90 -17.86
CA GLY A 134 -13.97 -7.02 -16.40
C GLY A 134 -12.57 -7.43 -15.93
N LEU A 135 -11.85 -8.27 -16.69
CA LEU A 135 -10.46 -8.60 -16.41
C LEU A 135 -9.56 -7.36 -16.50
N LEU A 136 -9.78 -6.48 -17.49
CA LEU A 136 -9.04 -5.22 -17.62
C LEU A 136 -9.31 -4.28 -16.44
N ILE A 137 -10.57 -4.13 -16.01
CA ILE A 137 -10.93 -3.35 -14.82
C ILE A 137 -10.25 -3.93 -13.58
N GLY A 138 -10.29 -5.26 -13.41
CA GLY A 138 -9.60 -5.95 -12.33
C GLY A 138 -8.09 -5.73 -12.32
N ASN A 139 -7.43 -5.74 -13.49
CA ASN A 139 -6.00 -5.46 -13.61
C ASN A 139 -5.66 -4.02 -13.23
N LEU A 140 -6.49 -3.05 -13.65
CA LEU A 140 -6.31 -1.65 -13.28
C LEU A 140 -6.43 -1.50 -11.78
N LEU A 141 -7.48 -2.04 -11.17
CA LEU A 141 -7.66 -2.01 -9.71
C LEU A 141 -6.49 -2.66 -8.98
N ASN A 142 -6.04 -3.83 -9.45
CA ASN A 142 -4.88 -4.55 -8.90
C ASN A 142 -3.61 -3.70 -8.95
N LEU A 143 -3.36 -3.00 -10.07
CA LEU A 143 -2.21 -2.11 -10.23
C LEU A 143 -2.32 -0.88 -9.32
N PHE A 144 -3.48 -0.22 -9.30
CA PHE A 144 -3.72 0.92 -8.41
C PHE A 144 -3.53 0.55 -6.95
N TYR A 145 -4.05 -0.60 -6.53
CA TYR A 145 -3.89 -1.06 -5.15
C TYR A 145 -2.44 -1.44 -4.83
N ALA A 146 -1.73 -2.11 -5.74
CA ALA A 146 -0.30 -2.39 -5.59
C ALA A 146 0.52 -1.09 -5.45
N ILE A 147 0.24 -0.08 -6.27
CA ILE A 147 0.90 1.23 -6.18
C ILE A 147 0.48 1.96 -4.90
N HIS A 148 -0.78 1.86 -4.48
CA HIS A 148 -1.26 2.47 -3.24
C HIS A 148 -0.46 1.98 -2.02
N LEU A 149 -0.14 0.69 -2.02
CA LEU A 149 0.69 0.07 -0.99
C LEU A 149 2.20 0.35 -1.17
N ALA A 150 2.66 1.11 -2.17
CA ALA A 150 4.09 1.26 -2.44
C ALA A 150 4.96 1.71 -1.24
N PRO A 151 4.55 2.61 -0.34
CA PRO A 151 5.28 2.91 0.89
C PRO A 151 5.63 1.66 1.70
N PHE A 152 4.78 0.64 1.68
CA PHE A 152 5.03 -0.66 2.30
C PHE A 152 6.28 -1.34 1.72
N PHE A 153 6.47 -1.25 0.40
CA PHE A 153 7.57 -1.93 -0.30
C PHE A 153 8.87 -1.12 -0.21
N PHE A 154 8.80 0.21 -0.35
CA PHE A 154 9.98 1.04 -0.66
C PHE A 154 10.48 1.93 0.50
N THR A 155 9.99 1.76 1.74
CA THR A 155 10.50 2.57 2.88
C THR A 155 11.97 2.29 3.19
N LYS A 156 12.77 3.37 3.29
CA LYS A 156 14.23 3.34 3.54
C LYS A 156 14.67 2.67 4.85
N GLU A 157 13.76 2.40 5.77
CA GLU A 157 14.10 1.81 7.08
C GLU A 157 14.44 0.32 7.00
N PHE A 158 14.08 -0.37 5.91
CA PHE A 158 14.32 -1.82 5.76
C PHE A 158 14.53 -2.17 4.27
N PRO A 159 15.78 -2.39 3.80
CA PRO A 159 16.03 -2.80 2.42
C PRO A 159 15.44 -4.21 2.16
N TYR A 160 14.95 -4.42 0.94
CA TYR A 160 14.33 -5.66 0.43
C TYR A 160 15.03 -6.99 0.75
N PHE A 161 16.33 -6.96 1.05
CA PHE A 161 17.12 -8.13 1.37
C PHE A 161 17.06 -8.55 2.84
N GLU A 162 16.58 -7.70 3.75
CA GLU A 162 16.51 -7.99 5.19
C GLU A 162 15.21 -8.68 5.60
N ASP A 163 14.11 -8.50 4.84
CA ASP A 163 12.81 -9.12 5.12
C ASP A 163 12.05 -9.50 3.83
N PRO A 164 12.31 -10.71 3.27
CA PRO A 164 11.69 -11.14 2.01
C PRO A 164 10.16 -11.29 2.11
N ILE A 165 9.59 -11.41 3.30
CA ILE A 165 8.14 -11.57 3.53
C ILE A 165 7.39 -10.32 3.06
N LYS A 166 8.01 -9.14 3.15
CA LYS A 166 7.40 -7.86 2.71
C LYS A 166 7.23 -7.76 1.19
N CYS A 167 7.89 -8.63 0.42
CA CYS A 167 7.70 -8.70 -1.02
C CYS A 167 6.44 -9.48 -1.41
N GLU A 168 5.87 -10.29 -0.51
CA GLU A 168 4.75 -11.18 -0.82
C GLU A 168 3.54 -10.46 -1.45
N PRO A 169 3.09 -9.29 -0.97
CA PRO A 169 1.99 -8.58 -1.61
C PRO A 169 2.31 -8.15 -3.05
N LEU A 170 3.55 -7.73 -3.33
CA LEU A 170 3.97 -7.35 -4.67
C LEU A 170 4.06 -8.57 -5.59
N ILE A 171 4.61 -9.69 -5.10
CA ILE A 171 4.68 -10.96 -5.82
C ILE A 171 3.26 -11.43 -6.17
N PHE A 172 2.33 -11.34 -5.22
CA PHE A 172 0.92 -11.66 -5.45
C PHE A 172 0.32 -10.80 -6.58
N HIS A 173 0.43 -9.48 -6.48
CA HIS A 173 -0.09 -8.56 -7.51
C HIS A 173 0.49 -8.84 -8.90
N PHE A 174 1.79 -9.14 -8.97
CA PHE A 174 2.47 -9.49 -10.21
C PHE A 174 1.96 -10.82 -10.80
N ASN A 175 1.78 -11.84 -9.95
CA ASN A 175 1.27 -13.13 -10.39
C ASN A 175 -0.17 -13.06 -10.91
N ILE A 176 -1.03 -12.22 -10.31
CA ILE A 176 -2.38 -11.98 -10.83
C ILE A 176 -2.31 -11.40 -12.25
N LEU A 177 -1.40 -10.46 -12.52
CA LEU A 177 -1.19 -9.90 -13.87
C LEU A 177 -0.69 -10.97 -14.87
N LEU A 178 0.20 -11.87 -14.45
CA LEU A 178 0.66 -12.98 -15.29
C LEU A 178 -0.47 -13.96 -15.64
N LEU A 179 -1.31 -14.32 -14.66
CA LEU A 179 -2.47 -15.18 -14.89
C LEU A 179 -3.49 -14.52 -15.82
N SER A 180 -3.77 -13.24 -15.59
CA SER A 180 -4.60 -12.40 -16.43
C SER A 180 -4.10 -12.39 -17.89
N LEU A 181 -2.81 -12.13 -18.10
CA LEU A 181 -2.20 -12.15 -19.42
C LEU A 181 -2.30 -13.52 -20.08
N TYR A 182 -2.00 -14.59 -19.33
CA TYR A 182 -2.07 -15.96 -19.82
C TYR A 182 -3.49 -16.34 -20.25
N TYR A 183 -4.47 -16.19 -19.37
CA TYR A 183 -5.86 -16.62 -19.65
C TYR A 183 -6.57 -15.70 -20.64
N GLY A 184 -6.32 -14.39 -20.59
CA GLY A 184 -6.82 -13.44 -21.59
C GLY A 184 -6.29 -13.78 -22.99
N LYS A 185 -4.98 -13.96 -23.14
CA LYS A 185 -4.36 -14.38 -24.41
C LYS A 185 -4.89 -15.72 -24.89
N LYS A 186 -4.96 -16.72 -24.00
CA LYS A 186 -5.49 -18.05 -24.31
C LYS A 186 -6.91 -17.95 -24.86
N GLN A 187 -7.79 -17.21 -24.20
CA GLN A 187 -9.18 -17.10 -24.61
C GLN A 187 -9.32 -16.43 -25.99
N ILE A 188 -8.58 -15.35 -26.23
CA ILE A 188 -8.59 -14.66 -27.53
C ILE A 188 -8.13 -15.62 -28.64
N LEU A 189 -7.05 -16.35 -28.43
CA LEU A 189 -6.53 -17.31 -29.41
C LEU A 189 -7.51 -18.46 -29.68
N GLU A 190 -8.12 -19.03 -28.64
CA GLU A 190 -9.11 -20.11 -28.80
C GLU A 190 -10.35 -19.63 -29.57
N GLN A 191 -10.81 -18.39 -29.32
CA GLN A 191 -11.93 -17.82 -30.07
C GLN A 191 -11.60 -17.61 -31.55
N ILE A 192 -10.38 -17.17 -31.87
CA ILE A 192 -9.91 -17.03 -33.26
C ILE A 192 -9.91 -18.41 -33.95
N LEU A 193 -9.37 -19.44 -33.28
CA LEU A 193 -9.33 -20.81 -33.82
C LEU A 193 -10.74 -21.38 -34.07
N LEU A 194 -11.69 -21.12 -33.18
CA LEU A 194 -13.09 -21.53 -33.38
C LEU A 194 -13.72 -20.85 -34.59
N MET A 195 -13.41 -19.58 -34.83
CA MET A 195 -13.85 -18.85 -36.02
C MET A 195 -13.27 -19.50 -37.30
N ASP A 196 -11.98 -19.88 -37.28
CA ASP A 196 -11.33 -20.57 -38.40
C ASP A 196 -11.95 -21.94 -38.69
N GLN A 197 -12.27 -22.70 -37.64
CA GLN A 197 -12.98 -23.98 -37.79
C GLN A 197 -14.38 -23.79 -38.39
N LYS A 198 -15.10 -22.73 -38.02
CA LYS A 198 -16.42 -22.42 -38.60
C LYS A 198 -16.31 -22.06 -40.09
N ILE A 199 -15.28 -21.31 -40.48
CA ILE A 199 -15.00 -21.00 -41.90
C ILE A 199 -14.70 -22.27 -42.67
N ALA A 200 -13.85 -23.15 -42.14
CA ALA A 200 -13.48 -24.40 -42.79
C ALA A 200 -14.68 -25.36 -42.97
N LYS A 201 -15.56 -25.45 -41.97
CA LYS A 201 -16.75 -26.33 -41.96
C LYS A 201 -17.98 -25.76 -42.67
N ALA A 202 -17.93 -24.55 -43.22
CA ALA A 202 -19.09 -23.94 -43.84
C ALA A 202 -19.44 -24.62 -45.17
N ASN A 203 -20.67 -25.14 -45.26
CA ASN A 203 -21.15 -25.92 -46.41
C ASN A 203 -21.56 -25.05 -47.62
N SER A 204 -21.59 -23.72 -47.49
CA SER A 204 -21.95 -22.82 -48.57
C SER A 204 -20.96 -21.66 -48.74
N PRO A 205 -20.72 -21.18 -49.97
CA PRO A 205 -19.81 -20.07 -50.23
C PRO A 205 -20.30 -18.75 -49.62
N ARG A 206 -21.62 -18.54 -49.50
CA ARG A 206 -22.20 -17.38 -48.80
C ARG A 206 -21.88 -17.40 -47.31
N LEU A 207 -22.00 -18.57 -46.67
CA LEU A 207 -21.70 -18.73 -45.25
C LEU A 207 -20.20 -18.57 -44.97
N LYS A 208 -19.33 -19.08 -45.86
CA LYS A 208 -17.87 -18.82 -45.80
C LYS A 208 -17.56 -17.32 -45.87
N LYS A 209 -18.15 -16.59 -46.82
CA LYS A 209 -17.98 -15.13 -46.94
C LYS A 209 -18.46 -14.39 -45.69
N LEU A 210 -19.61 -14.79 -45.12
CA LEU A 210 -20.12 -14.21 -43.88
C LEU A 210 -19.16 -14.43 -42.72
N TYR A 211 -18.70 -15.67 -42.48
CA TYR A 211 -17.75 -15.95 -41.40
C TYR A 211 -16.39 -15.27 -41.60
N ALA A 212 -15.89 -15.18 -42.83
CA ALA A 212 -14.66 -14.45 -43.14
C ALA A 212 -14.83 -12.94 -42.87
N PHE A 213 -15.98 -12.36 -43.22
CA PHE A 213 -16.31 -10.97 -42.92
C PHE A 213 -16.42 -10.73 -41.40
N LEU A 214 -17.12 -11.60 -40.68
CA LEU A 214 -17.21 -11.54 -39.22
C LEU A 214 -15.84 -11.68 -38.56
N LYS A 215 -14.96 -12.57 -39.06
CA LYS A 215 -13.58 -12.69 -38.58
C LYS A 215 -12.79 -11.40 -38.79
N LYS A 216 -12.95 -10.76 -39.95
CA LYS A 216 -12.28 -9.50 -40.29
C LYS A 216 -12.69 -8.35 -39.35
N ILE A 217 -13.96 -8.31 -38.95
CA ILE A 217 -14.49 -7.26 -38.06
C ILE A 217 -14.28 -7.60 -36.57
N SER A 218 -14.22 -8.88 -36.22
CA SER A 218 -14.06 -9.39 -34.87
C SER A 218 -12.65 -9.15 -34.33
N ASN A 219 -12.35 -7.90 -33.97
CA ASN A 219 -11.15 -7.54 -33.23
C ASN A 219 -11.44 -7.63 -31.72
N TRP A 220 -11.01 -8.73 -31.09
CA TRP A 220 -11.28 -9.03 -29.68
C TRP A 220 -10.83 -7.92 -28.71
N PRO A 221 -9.64 -7.31 -28.86
CA PRO A 221 -9.27 -6.10 -28.13
C PRO A 221 -10.30 -4.95 -28.25
N ILE A 222 -10.77 -4.64 -29.47
CA ILE A 222 -11.78 -3.59 -29.68
C ILE A 222 -13.11 -4.00 -29.05
N ALA A 223 -13.53 -5.25 -29.18
CA ALA A 223 -14.76 -5.74 -28.57
C ALA A 223 -14.72 -5.66 -27.04
N ALA A 224 -13.58 -6.00 -26.42
CA ALA A 224 -13.37 -5.82 -24.99
C ALA A 224 -13.39 -4.33 -24.60
N PHE A 225 -12.75 -3.46 -25.39
CA PHE A 225 -12.77 -2.02 -25.17
C PHE A 225 -14.18 -1.42 -25.26
N LEU A 226 -14.96 -1.80 -26.27
CA LEU A 226 -16.36 -1.37 -26.41
C LEU A 226 -17.22 -1.90 -25.25
N ALA A 227 -16.96 -3.12 -24.77
CA ALA A 227 -17.64 -3.68 -23.61
C ALA A 227 -17.28 -2.97 -22.28
N LEU A 228 -16.17 -2.23 -22.20
CA LEU A 228 -15.86 -1.40 -21.04
C LEU A 228 -16.89 -0.29 -20.85
N ILE A 229 -17.46 0.27 -21.92
CA ILE A 229 -18.40 1.40 -21.83
C ILE A 229 -19.68 1.01 -21.06
N PRO A 230 -20.46 -0.02 -21.47
CA PRO A 230 -21.65 -0.42 -20.72
C PRO A 230 -21.30 -0.97 -19.34
N LEU A 231 -20.12 -1.59 -19.17
CA LEU A 231 -19.67 -2.10 -17.88
C LEU A 231 -19.32 -0.96 -16.91
N ALA A 232 -18.64 0.08 -17.38
CA ALA A 232 -18.32 1.27 -16.60
C ALA A 232 -19.60 2.03 -16.21
N LEU A 233 -20.58 2.14 -17.12
CA LEU A 233 -21.88 2.71 -16.80
C LEU A 233 -22.61 1.91 -15.71
N LEU A 234 -22.58 0.58 -15.78
CA LEU A 234 -23.15 -0.28 -14.75
C LEU A 234 -22.46 -0.06 -13.39
N ILE A 235 -21.13 0.02 -13.38
CA ILE A 235 -20.36 0.31 -12.17
C ILE A 235 -20.76 1.68 -11.60
N GLU A 236 -20.86 2.72 -12.44
CA GLU A 236 -21.27 4.06 -12.02
C GLU A 236 -22.67 4.06 -11.40
N ILE A 237 -23.63 3.38 -12.02
CA ILE A 237 -24.98 3.22 -11.46
C ILE A 237 -24.92 2.55 -10.09
N ILE A 238 -24.13 1.48 -9.94
CA ILE A 238 -23.96 0.79 -8.65
C ILE A 238 -23.37 1.73 -7.60
N LEU A 239 -22.34 2.50 -7.94
CA LEU A 239 -21.71 3.46 -7.03
C LEU A 239 -22.67 4.59 -6.61
N LEU A 240 -23.50 5.07 -7.54
CA LEU A 240 -24.55 6.06 -7.27
C LEU A 240 -25.61 5.49 -6.33
N LEU A 241 -26.05 4.25 -6.54
CA LEU A 241 -27.02 3.58 -5.67
C LEU A 241 -26.49 3.37 -4.25
N PHE A 242 -25.17 3.17 -4.09
CA PHE A 242 -24.51 3.12 -2.78
C PHE A 242 -24.18 4.50 -2.19
N GLY A 243 -24.59 5.60 -2.83
CA GLY A 243 -24.37 6.96 -2.35
C GLY A 243 -22.92 7.45 -2.45
N GLN A 244 -22.05 6.73 -3.17
CA GLN A 244 -20.63 7.07 -3.29
C GLN A 244 -20.34 8.03 -4.46
N GLY A 245 -21.20 7.98 -5.49
CA GLY A 245 -21.07 8.77 -6.72
C GLY A 245 -19.80 8.47 -7.53
N ALA A 246 -19.59 9.24 -8.60
CA ALA A 246 -18.46 9.09 -9.53
C ALA A 246 -17.07 9.18 -8.85
N ALA A 247 -16.99 9.89 -7.72
CA ALA A 247 -15.73 10.08 -7.00
C ALA A 247 -15.36 8.87 -6.11
N GLY A 248 -16.27 7.90 -5.91
CA GLY A 248 -16.06 6.76 -5.02
C GLY A 248 -14.77 5.97 -5.26
N PRO A 249 -14.46 5.58 -6.52
CA PRO A 249 -13.23 4.85 -6.84
C PRO A 249 -11.93 5.60 -6.53
N VAL A 250 -11.99 6.94 -6.47
CA VAL A 250 -10.83 7.76 -6.07
C VAL A 250 -10.80 7.91 -4.55
N LYS A 251 -11.95 8.23 -3.95
CA LYS A 251 -12.10 8.45 -2.50
C LYS A 251 -11.72 7.22 -1.66
N MET A 252 -11.93 6.01 -2.18
CA MET A 252 -11.53 4.79 -1.47
C MET A 252 -10.03 4.72 -1.15
N PHE A 253 -9.18 5.39 -1.94
CA PHE A 253 -7.74 5.49 -1.72
C PHE A 253 -7.30 6.83 -1.11
N THR A 254 -8.03 7.92 -1.35
CA THR A 254 -7.62 9.25 -0.85
C THR A 254 -8.13 9.56 0.55
N MET A 255 -9.24 8.93 0.98
CA MET A 255 -9.78 9.00 2.34
C MET A 255 -9.09 8.01 3.30
N THR A 256 -7.78 7.82 3.13
CA THR A 256 -6.93 7.00 4.00
C THR A 256 -5.73 7.82 4.48
N ALA A 257 -4.94 7.26 5.41
CA ALA A 257 -3.66 7.78 5.86
C ALA A 257 -2.55 6.76 5.59
N ASP A 258 -1.30 7.21 5.44
CA ASP A 258 -0.05 6.43 5.34
C ASP A 258 0.35 5.86 3.96
N TRP A 259 -0.57 5.82 2.99
CA TRP A 259 -0.37 5.15 1.70
C TRP A 259 -0.06 6.13 0.56
N THR A 260 0.33 5.64 -0.62
CA THR A 260 0.78 6.48 -1.75
C THR A 260 -0.21 7.55 -2.16
N PHE A 261 -1.50 7.21 -2.16
CA PHE A 261 -2.57 8.11 -2.60
C PHE A 261 -3.33 8.74 -1.43
N SER A 262 -2.94 8.45 -0.18
CA SER A 262 -3.58 9.00 1.01
C SER A 262 -3.50 10.53 1.02
N GLN A 263 -4.62 11.17 1.35
CA GLN A 263 -4.70 12.64 1.48
C GLN A 263 -5.06 13.08 2.89
N GLN A 264 -5.41 12.15 3.78
CA GLN A 264 -5.76 12.48 5.16
C GLN A 264 -4.54 12.56 6.06
N ILE A 265 -4.60 13.45 7.04
CA ILE A 265 -3.58 13.58 8.09
C ILE A 265 -4.14 12.90 9.33
N PRO A 266 -3.52 11.79 9.80
CA PRO A 266 -4.01 11.08 10.97
C PRO A 266 -3.76 11.87 12.25
N PRO A 267 -4.55 11.60 13.31
CA PRO A 267 -4.24 12.13 14.63
C PRO A 267 -2.91 11.55 15.14
N PRO A 268 -2.34 12.15 16.19
CA PRO A 268 -1.07 11.70 16.75
C PRO A 268 -1.18 10.27 17.32
N PRO A 269 -0.14 9.41 17.16
CA PRO A 269 -0.15 8.05 17.71
C PRO A 269 -0.33 7.95 19.24
N LEU A 270 -0.90 6.85 19.74
CA LEU A 270 -1.26 6.69 21.16
C LEU A 270 -0.06 6.66 22.13
N GLU A 271 1.05 6.04 21.72
CA GLU A 271 2.29 6.10 22.49
C GLU A 271 3.14 7.27 22.02
N HIS A 272 3.15 8.34 22.80
CA HIS A 272 4.03 9.48 22.57
C HIS A 272 5.23 9.43 23.51
N SER A 273 6.15 8.52 23.24
CA SER A 273 7.50 8.57 23.80
C SER A 273 8.35 9.64 23.07
N GLY A 274 7.76 10.81 22.82
CA GLY A 274 8.29 11.88 22.00
C GLY A 274 8.53 13.16 22.78
N HIS A 275 9.28 14.07 22.15
CA HIS A 275 9.45 15.43 22.65
C HIS A 275 8.08 16.12 22.69
N TYR A 276 7.72 16.77 23.81
CA TYR A 276 6.36 17.29 23.99
C TYR A 276 5.95 18.28 22.89
N LEU A 277 6.88 19.08 22.36
CA LEU A 277 6.64 19.95 21.19
C LEU A 277 6.22 19.20 19.92
N CYS A 278 6.66 17.96 19.71
CA CYS A 278 6.18 17.12 18.61
C CYS A 278 4.72 16.69 18.85
N THR A 279 4.39 16.33 20.09
CA THR A 279 3.01 16.01 20.52
C THR A 279 2.09 17.21 20.36
N VAL A 280 2.57 18.41 20.70
CA VAL A 280 1.83 19.67 20.51
C VAL A 280 1.61 19.99 19.04
N ALA A 281 2.65 19.87 18.20
CA ALA A 281 2.55 20.12 16.76
C ALA A 281 1.57 19.18 16.06
N ALA A 282 1.48 17.94 16.53
CA ALA A 282 0.59 16.93 15.97
C ALA A 282 -0.84 17.01 16.54
N GLY A 283 -0.99 17.28 17.85
CA GLY A 283 -2.25 17.08 18.58
C GLY A 283 -3.08 18.33 18.81
N GLY A 284 -2.52 19.53 18.67
CA GLY A 284 -3.28 20.78 18.85
C GLY A 284 -4.19 21.12 17.67
N HIS A 285 -5.10 22.07 17.86
CA HIS A 285 -6.01 22.49 16.80
C HIS A 285 -5.24 23.14 15.65
N LYS A 286 -5.51 22.69 14.42
CA LYS A 286 -4.76 23.10 13.20
C LYS A 286 -4.66 24.62 13.02
N ASN A 287 -5.72 25.35 13.36
CA ASN A 287 -5.77 26.82 13.26
C ASN A 287 -4.81 27.52 14.23
N LEU A 288 -4.52 26.89 15.37
CA LEU A 288 -3.65 27.43 16.41
C LEU A 288 -2.21 26.95 16.23
N VAL A 289 -1.98 25.64 16.19
CA VAL A 289 -0.62 25.07 16.23
C VAL A 289 0.07 25.04 14.87
N LYS A 290 -0.68 25.27 13.79
CA LYS A 290 -0.21 25.49 12.41
C LYS A 290 0.87 24.47 11.98
N PRO A 291 0.51 23.18 11.86
CA PRO A 291 1.42 22.17 11.33
C PRO A 291 1.84 22.54 9.91
N LEU A 292 3.13 22.42 9.59
CA LEU A 292 3.70 22.88 8.33
C LEU A 292 3.96 21.71 7.36
N ARG A 293 4.69 20.69 7.83
CA ARG A 293 5.09 19.53 7.01
C ARG A 293 5.38 18.31 7.87
N PHE A 294 5.52 17.16 7.23
CA PHE A 294 6.19 16.00 7.84
C PHE A 294 7.70 16.21 7.82
N GLY A 295 8.37 15.86 8.93
CA GLY A 295 9.83 15.79 9.03
C GLY A 295 10.28 14.43 9.55
N ASN A 296 11.59 14.17 9.54
CA ASN A 296 12.16 12.92 10.02
C ASN A 296 12.96 13.13 11.32
N ARG A 297 12.65 12.33 12.35
CA ARG A 297 13.41 12.27 13.59
C ARG A 297 13.74 10.82 13.95
N LYS A 298 15.04 10.47 13.88
CA LYS A 298 15.54 9.11 14.18
C LYS A 298 14.82 8.03 13.37
N GLY A 299 14.64 8.24 12.07
CA GLY A 299 13.90 7.36 11.16
C GLY A 299 12.40 7.65 11.09
N ARG A 300 11.82 8.15 12.19
CA ARG A 300 10.37 8.28 12.34
C ARG A 300 9.83 9.57 11.72
N LYS A 301 8.71 9.47 11.00
CA LYS A 301 7.95 10.64 10.54
C LYS A 301 7.30 11.36 11.72
N ILE A 302 7.46 12.67 11.78
CA ILE A 302 6.83 13.54 12.79
C ILE A 302 6.15 14.72 12.12
N ILE A 303 5.08 15.24 12.72
CA ILE A 303 4.46 16.49 12.30
C ILE A 303 5.30 17.65 12.85
N VAL A 304 5.72 18.54 11.96
CA VAL A 304 6.59 19.66 12.28
C VAL A 304 5.83 20.97 12.14
N ASN A 305 5.89 21.81 13.16
CA ASN A 305 5.46 23.20 13.11
C ASN A 305 6.65 24.14 13.40
N ARG A 306 6.45 25.45 13.21
CA ARG A 306 7.51 26.44 13.41
C ARG A 306 8.11 26.41 14.82
N GLN A 307 7.26 26.27 15.85
CA GLN A 307 7.69 26.25 17.25
C GLN A 307 8.70 25.13 17.53
N LEU A 308 8.46 23.92 17.01
CA LEU A 308 9.38 22.79 17.13
C LEU A 308 10.71 23.06 16.41
N MET A 309 10.66 23.62 15.19
CA MET A 309 11.88 23.93 14.43
C MET A 309 12.75 24.98 15.12
N VAL A 310 12.14 26.04 15.65
CA VAL A 310 12.84 27.10 16.39
C VAL A 310 13.51 26.55 17.64
N ALA A 311 12.79 25.74 18.42
CA ALA A 311 13.35 25.14 19.63
C ALA A 311 14.55 24.22 19.31
N ASN A 312 14.47 23.42 18.25
CA ASN A 312 15.55 22.51 17.86
C ASN A 312 16.76 23.25 17.27
N ALA A 313 16.52 24.29 16.46
CA ALA A 313 17.58 25.16 15.93
C ALA A 313 18.31 25.90 17.07
N PHE A 314 17.57 26.36 18.09
CA PHE A 314 18.17 26.97 19.28
C PHE A 314 18.99 25.96 20.10
N GLU A 315 18.48 24.73 20.29
CA GLU A 315 19.24 23.67 20.95
C GLU A 315 20.56 23.38 20.23
N GLU A 316 20.56 23.35 18.90
CA GLU A 316 21.75 23.18 18.06
C GLU A 316 22.74 24.34 18.24
N LEU A 317 22.27 25.60 18.17
CA LEU A 317 23.09 26.79 18.41
C LEU A 317 23.71 26.76 19.81
N LEU A 318 22.94 26.36 20.81
CA LEU A 318 23.39 26.26 22.19
C LEU A 318 24.45 25.17 22.36
N ALA A 319 24.32 24.04 21.66
CA ALA A 319 25.31 22.96 21.66
C ALA A 319 26.65 23.42 21.06
N GLU A 320 26.62 24.24 20.01
CA GLU A 320 27.81 24.80 19.37
C GLU A 320 28.51 25.86 20.22
N LYS A 321 27.74 26.81 20.78
CA LYS A 321 28.29 28.00 21.45
C LYS A 321 28.52 27.80 22.94
N ALA A 322 27.77 26.92 23.60
CA ALA A 322 27.82 26.71 25.04
C ALA A 322 27.55 25.24 25.43
N PRO A 323 28.43 24.28 25.06
CA PRO A 323 28.19 22.84 25.22
C PRO A 323 27.96 22.41 26.68
N ALA A 324 28.59 23.07 27.65
CA ALA A 324 28.37 22.79 29.07
C ALA A 324 26.96 23.20 29.54
N LEU A 325 26.46 24.33 29.04
CA LEU A 325 25.10 24.81 29.32
C LEU A 325 24.05 23.97 28.59
N HIS A 326 24.32 23.61 27.33
CA HIS A 326 23.51 22.65 26.56
C HIS A 326 23.32 21.33 27.33
N LYS A 327 24.39 20.73 27.86
CA LYS A 327 24.30 19.49 28.65
C LYS A 327 23.42 19.65 29.91
N LYS A 328 23.48 20.80 30.60
CA LYS A 328 22.63 21.06 31.78
C LYS A 328 21.16 21.20 31.41
N ILE A 329 20.85 22.00 30.38
CA ILE A 329 19.49 22.21 29.88
C ILE A 329 18.92 20.89 29.35
N ARG A 330 19.73 20.10 28.64
CA ARG A 330 19.34 18.78 28.13
C ARG A 330 18.96 17.82 29.26
N ARG A 331 19.74 17.77 30.35
CA ARG A 331 19.42 16.95 31.54
C ARG A 331 18.13 17.40 32.23
N PHE A 332 17.91 18.71 32.34
CA PHE A 332 16.66 19.26 32.90
C PHE A 332 15.45 18.92 32.01
N TYR A 333 15.62 19.04 30.70
CA TYR A 333 14.62 18.66 29.71
C TYR A 333 14.29 17.16 29.76
N ASP A 334 15.30 16.30 29.77
CA ASP A 334 15.09 14.85 29.78
C ASP A 334 14.40 14.38 31.08
N SER A 335 14.61 15.10 32.20
CA SER A 335 13.97 14.80 33.50
C SER A 335 12.55 15.36 33.63
N HIS A 336 12.23 16.53 33.05
CA HIS A 336 10.94 17.21 33.27
C HIS A 336 10.07 17.35 32.01
N GLY A 337 10.69 17.53 30.83
CA GLY A 337 10.00 17.72 29.55
C GLY A 337 9.49 16.42 28.93
N TYR A 338 10.18 15.30 29.15
CA TYR A 338 9.77 14.00 28.61
C TYR A 338 8.57 13.36 29.35
N PRO A 339 8.42 13.50 30.68
CA PRO A 339 7.18 13.12 31.37
C PRO A 339 5.97 13.96 30.94
N LEU A 340 6.18 15.23 30.57
CA LEU A 340 5.10 16.14 30.18
C LEU A 340 4.39 15.68 28.90
N SER A 341 5.10 15.09 27.93
CA SER A 341 4.49 14.60 26.68
C SER A 341 3.46 13.49 26.91
N LYS A 342 3.62 12.70 27.98
CA LYS A 342 2.67 11.63 28.36
C LYS A 342 1.35 12.17 28.94
N ILE A 343 1.31 13.44 29.34
CA ILE A 343 0.14 14.08 29.95
C ILE A 343 -0.71 14.82 28.89
N ILE A 344 -0.09 15.16 27.76
CA ILE A 344 -0.72 15.85 26.62
C ILE A 344 -1.48 14.81 25.78
N THR A 345 -2.67 14.46 26.23
CA THR A 345 -3.53 13.43 25.59
C THR A 345 -4.74 14.01 24.87
N THR A 346 -4.97 15.32 24.94
CA THR A 346 -6.12 15.99 24.32
C THR A 346 -5.72 17.24 23.54
N PRO A 347 -6.47 17.63 22.48
CA PRO A 347 -6.17 18.83 21.71
C PRO A 347 -6.11 20.12 22.54
N LEU A 348 -6.99 20.27 23.53
CA LEU A 348 -6.99 21.42 24.42
C LEU A 348 -5.72 21.51 25.28
N ARG A 349 -5.20 20.36 25.75
CA ARG A 349 -3.92 20.33 26.49
C ARG A 349 -2.75 20.65 25.57
N ALA A 350 -2.78 20.17 24.33
CA ALA A 350 -1.75 20.49 23.33
C ALA A 350 -1.74 22.00 23.03
N ASP A 351 -2.91 22.61 22.86
CA ASP A 351 -3.07 24.06 22.64
C ASP A 351 -2.58 24.90 23.84
N LEU A 352 -2.90 24.48 25.06
CA LEU A 352 -2.43 25.15 26.26
C LEU A 352 -0.89 25.14 26.34
N VAL A 353 -0.28 23.99 26.10
CA VAL A 353 1.19 23.87 26.08
C VAL A 353 1.80 24.68 24.93
N TYR A 354 1.16 24.71 23.77
CA TYR A 354 1.58 25.56 22.64
C TYR A 354 1.65 27.04 23.03
N LEU A 355 0.60 27.54 23.70
CA LEU A 355 0.50 28.92 24.18
C LEU A 355 1.54 29.23 25.27
N LEU A 356 1.71 28.33 26.24
CA LEU A 356 2.73 28.47 27.29
C LEU A 356 4.16 28.51 26.73
N MET A 357 4.39 27.82 25.61
CA MET A 357 5.69 27.81 24.92
C MET A 357 5.94 29.01 24.02
N LYS A 358 4.93 29.83 23.70
CA LYS A 358 5.12 30.99 22.80
C LYS A 358 6.15 32.00 23.29
N PRO A 359 6.17 32.41 24.57
CA PRO A 359 7.22 33.30 25.07
C PRO A 359 8.62 32.71 24.90
N LEU A 360 8.78 31.41 25.14
CA LEU A 360 10.05 30.71 24.94
C LEU A 360 10.43 30.63 23.46
N GLU A 361 9.47 30.34 22.57
CA GLU A 361 9.70 30.36 21.11
C GLU A 361 10.26 31.71 20.65
N TRP A 362 9.69 32.83 21.13
CA TRP A 362 10.19 34.16 20.80
C TRP A 362 11.59 34.40 21.37
N THR A 363 11.87 33.93 22.58
CA THR A 363 13.20 34.07 23.20
C THR A 363 14.25 33.26 22.43
N PHE A 364 13.92 32.04 22.01
CA PHE A 364 14.79 31.18 21.20
C PHE A 364 15.02 31.76 19.81
N ALA A 365 13.97 32.26 19.17
CA ALA A 365 14.08 32.95 17.89
C ALA A 365 14.96 34.19 18.02
N PHE A 366 14.75 35.02 19.05
CA PHE A 366 15.58 36.19 19.31
C PHE A 366 17.07 35.81 19.46
N ALA A 367 17.38 34.78 20.25
CA ALA A 367 18.76 34.29 20.38
C ALA A 367 19.33 33.78 19.04
N LEU A 368 18.54 33.07 18.23
CA LEU A 368 18.97 32.65 16.89
C LEU A 368 19.30 33.84 16.00
N TYR A 369 18.47 34.89 16.01
CA TYR A 369 18.69 36.10 15.22
C TYR A 369 19.87 36.95 15.72
N LEU A 370 20.25 36.84 16.99
CA LEU A 370 21.43 37.50 17.53
C LEU A 370 22.75 36.75 17.24
N PHE A 371 22.73 35.42 17.24
CA PHE A 371 23.95 34.61 17.30
C PHE A 371 24.14 33.66 16.11
N SER A 372 23.23 33.65 15.14
CA SER A 372 23.34 32.85 13.90
C SER A 372 23.39 33.78 12.68
N THR A 373 24.26 33.46 11.72
CA THR A 373 24.42 34.23 10.47
C THR A 373 23.19 34.13 9.56
N ASN A 374 22.66 32.90 9.37
CA ASN A 374 21.45 32.63 8.60
C ASN A 374 20.38 31.95 9.48
N PRO A 375 19.66 32.70 10.34
CA PRO A 375 18.74 32.11 11.32
C PRO A 375 17.57 31.34 10.68
N GLU A 376 16.96 31.87 9.62
CA GLU A 376 15.80 31.24 8.97
C GLU A 376 16.17 29.99 8.15
N GLU A 377 17.35 29.96 7.53
CA GLU A 377 17.89 28.75 6.90
C GLU A 377 18.14 27.65 7.94
N ARG A 378 18.69 28.03 9.10
CA ARG A 378 18.93 27.12 10.22
C ARG A 378 17.65 26.56 10.83
N ILE A 379 16.57 27.34 10.88
CA ILE A 379 15.25 26.89 11.32
C ILE A 379 14.64 25.96 10.26
N SER A 380 14.68 26.35 8.99
CA SER A 380 14.03 25.62 7.91
C SER A 380 14.66 24.26 7.59
N ARG A 381 15.95 24.06 7.88
CA ARG A 381 16.63 22.75 7.73
C ARG A 381 16.27 21.73 8.81
N GLN A 382 15.65 22.14 9.92
CA GLN A 382 15.34 21.22 11.01
C GLN A 382 14.33 20.18 10.54
N TYR A 383 14.68 18.90 10.78
CA TYR A 383 13.84 17.74 10.43
C TYR A 383 13.51 17.64 8.92
N ALA A 384 14.30 18.29 8.05
CA ALA A 384 14.16 18.23 6.60
C ALA A 384 14.46 16.83 6.03
#